data_AF-Q6ML60-F1
#
_entry.id   AF-Q6ML60-F1
#
_cell.length_a   1.000
_cell.length_b   1.000
_cell.length_c   1.000
_cell.angle_alpha   90.00
_cell.angle_beta   90.00
_cell.angle_gamma   90.00
#
_symmetry.space_group_name_H-M   'P 1'
#
loop_
_entity.id
_entity.type
_entity.pdbx_description
1 polymer ?
#
loop_
_entity_poly.entity_id
_entity_poly.type
_entity_poly.pdbx_seq_one_letter_code
_entity_poly.pdbx_strand_id
1 'polypeptide(L)'
;MTPAPQATPEKDSLHDLELTISQILRGGVLFAGIFLLAGWLWMWWRDGDNLQSFTVYEPRPLIENIQWALVMNDRALLIAQFGLVVLVCLPLVRVLMTAILFLKQKDKGLAIMALAVFVALVGSFLLGIEL
;
A
#
# COMPACT_ATOMS: atom_id res chain seq x y z
N MET A 1 -41.25 -3.19 32.05
CA MET A 1 -40.78 -2.08 31.19
C MET A 1 -39.28 -2.23 31.04
N THR A 2 -38.84 -2.90 29.98
CA THR A 2 -37.43 -3.10 29.67
C THR A 2 -36.88 -1.78 29.14
N PRO A 3 -35.83 -1.18 29.71
CA PRO A 3 -35.28 0.06 29.20
C PRO A 3 -34.73 -0.17 27.79
N ALA A 4 -35.16 0.68 26.84
CA ALA A 4 -34.67 0.68 25.48
C ALA A 4 -33.15 0.90 25.45
N PRO A 5 -32.39 0.22 24.58
CA PRO A 5 -30.96 0.45 24.42
C PRO A 5 -30.71 1.90 24.03
N GLN A 6 -30.08 2.66 24.92
CA GLN A 6 -29.67 4.03 24.64
C GLN A 6 -28.49 3.97 23.66
N ALA A 7 -28.76 4.24 22.38
CA ALA A 7 -27.73 4.49 21.38
C ALA A 7 -27.02 5.79 21.74
N THR A 8 -25.86 5.67 22.40
CA THR A 8 -24.99 6.80 22.69
C THR A 8 -24.33 7.28 21.40
N PRO A 9 -24.39 8.59 21.07
CA PRO A 9 -23.88 9.14 19.80
C PRO A 9 -22.38 8.96 19.59
N GLU A 10 -21.63 8.60 20.65
CA GLU A 10 -20.21 8.30 20.59
C GLU A 10 -19.89 6.99 19.86
N LYS A 11 -20.77 5.97 19.98
CA LYS A 11 -20.50 4.63 19.45
C LYS A 11 -20.64 4.53 17.93
N ASP A 12 -21.57 5.29 17.34
CA ASP A 12 -21.75 5.37 15.88
C ASP A 12 -20.52 5.99 15.20
N SER A 13 -19.94 7.04 15.80
CA SER A 13 -18.80 7.77 15.21
C SER A 13 -17.51 6.94 15.09
N LEU A 14 -17.32 5.97 15.99
CA LEU A 14 -16.18 5.05 15.94
C LEU A 14 -16.39 3.99 14.86
N HIS A 15 -17.61 3.47 14.74
CA HIS A 15 -17.97 2.49 13.73
C HIS A 15 -17.82 3.07 12.32
N ASP A 16 -18.25 4.31 12.11
CA ASP A 16 -18.09 5.01 10.83
C ASP A 16 -16.61 5.22 10.46
N LEU A 17 -15.76 5.49 11.45
CA LEU A 17 -14.33 5.69 11.23
C LEU A 17 -13.63 4.37 10.86
N GLU A 18 -13.97 3.27 11.52
CA GLU A 18 -13.48 1.93 11.18
C GLU A 18 -13.90 1.51 9.77
N LEU A 19 -15.16 1.78 9.40
CA LEU A 19 -15.66 1.52 8.05
C LEU A 19 -14.92 2.34 7.00
N THR A 20 -14.69 3.63 7.27
CA THR A 20 -13.94 4.52 6.38
C THR A 20 -12.51 4.03 6.18
N ILE A 21 -11.82 3.62 7.26
CA ILE A 21 -10.47 3.05 7.19
C ILE A 21 -10.47 1.81 6.30
N SER A 22 -11.43 0.90 6.51
CA SER A 22 -11.53 -0.35 5.77
C SER A 22 -11.82 -0.13 4.27
N GLN A 23 -12.66 0.86 3.94
CA GLN A 23 -12.99 1.20 2.56
C GLN A 23 -11.81 1.83 1.80
N ILE A 24 -11.11 2.79 2.42
CA ILE A 24 -9.92 3.43 1.82
C ILE A 24 -8.86 2.37 1.51
N LEU A 25 -8.64 1.45 2.45
CA LEU A 25 -7.62 0.43 2.31
C LEU A 25 -7.95 -0.59 1.22
N ARG A 26 -9.19 -1.08 1.17
CA ARG A 26 -9.67 -1.97 0.11
C ARG A 26 -9.61 -1.30 -1.26
N GLY A 27 -10.05 -0.03 -1.33
CA GLY A 27 -9.99 0.76 -2.56
C GLY A 27 -8.55 0.92 -3.06
N GLY A 28 -7.62 1.22 -2.16
CA GLY A 28 -6.19 1.36 -2.50
C GLY A 28 -5.56 0.06 -3.02
N VAL A 29 -5.84 -1.08 -2.38
CA VAL A 29 -5.36 -2.41 -2.85
C VAL A 29 -5.92 -2.74 -4.22
N LEU A 30 -7.23 -2.56 -4.42
CA LEU A 30 -7.87 -2.83 -5.72
C LEU A 30 -7.31 -1.93 -6.81
N PHE A 31 -7.13 -0.65 -6.52
CA PHE A 31 -6.55 0.31 -7.45
C PHE A 31 -5.12 -0.07 -7.83
N ALA A 32 -4.26 -0.36 -6.85
CA ALA A 32 -2.89 -0.81 -7.09
C ALA A 32 -2.84 -2.10 -7.92
N GLY A 33 -3.71 -3.07 -7.59
CA GLY A 33 -3.82 -4.33 -8.31
C GLY A 33 -4.26 -4.15 -9.75
N ILE A 34 -5.23 -3.27 -10.03
CA ILE A 34 -5.68 -2.96 -11.39
C ILE A 34 -4.54 -2.35 -12.21
N PHE A 35 -3.78 -1.41 -11.66
CA PHE A 35 -2.64 -0.79 -12.35
C PHE A 35 -1.53 -1.80 -12.62
N LEU A 36 -1.20 -2.63 -11.63
CA LEU A 36 -0.19 -3.68 -11.78
C LEU A 36 -0.61 -4.70 -12.85
N LEU A 37 -1.86 -5.18 -12.81
CA LEU A 37 -2.40 -6.10 -13.81
C LEU A 37 -2.45 -5.48 -15.20
N ALA A 38 -2.90 -4.22 -15.33
CA ALA A 38 -2.96 -3.54 -16.62
C ALA A 38 -1.58 -3.37 -17.25
N GLY A 39 -0.58 -2.93 -16.47
CA GLY A 39 0.80 -2.81 -16.94
C GLY A 39 1.40 -4.17 -17.34
N TRP A 40 1.12 -5.21 -16.56
CA TRP A 40 1.59 -6.55 -16.84
C TRP A 40 0.94 -7.17 -18.08
N LEU A 41 -0.39 -7.04 -18.24
CA LEU A 41 -1.10 -7.49 -19.44
C LEU A 41 -0.59 -6.78 -20.70
N TRP A 42 -0.32 -5.48 -20.60
CA TRP A 42 0.22 -4.70 -21.71
C TRP A 42 1.61 -5.19 -22.12
N MET A 43 2.49 -5.45 -21.15
CA MET A 43 3.83 -5.99 -21.38
C MET A 43 3.78 -7.39 -21.99
N TRP A 44 2.86 -8.23 -21.52
CA TRP A 44 2.62 -9.56 -22.08
C TRP A 44 2.21 -9.51 -23.56
N TRP A 45 1.30 -8.58 -23.91
CA TRP A 45 0.79 -8.46 -25.27
C TRP A 45 1.85 -7.96 -26.27
N ARG A 46 2.81 -7.15 -25.80
CA ARG A 46 3.81 -6.51 -26.66
C ARG A 46 4.97 -7.43 -27.03
N ASP A 47 5.46 -8.21 -26.06
CA ASP A 47 6.71 -8.95 -26.24
C ASP A 47 6.52 -10.47 -26.30
N GLY A 48 5.37 -11.01 -25.88
CA GLY A 48 4.95 -12.42 -26.03
C GLY A 48 5.83 -13.49 -25.34
N ASP A 49 7.10 -13.18 -25.05
CA ASP A 49 8.15 -14.14 -24.73
C ASP A 49 9.18 -13.59 -23.71
N ASN A 50 8.76 -12.62 -22.88
CA ASN A 50 9.59 -12.06 -21.79
C ASN A 50 9.96 -13.09 -20.69
N LEU A 51 9.39 -14.30 -20.73
CA LEU A 51 9.73 -15.39 -19.82
C LEU A 51 11.15 -15.94 -20.03
N GLN A 52 11.75 -15.74 -21.22
CA GLN A 52 13.12 -16.18 -21.50
C GLN A 52 14.19 -15.34 -20.76
N SER A 53 13.86 -14.10 -20.34
CA SER A 53 14.81 -13.24 -19.63
C SER A 53 14.84 -13.48 -18.11
N PHE A 54 13.93 -14.27 -17.54
CA PHE A 54 13.92 -14.59 -16.10
C PHE A 54 15.00 -15.59 -15.68
N THR A 55 15.81 -16.11 -16.61
CA THR A 55 16.91 -17.03 -16.31
C THR A 55 18.10 -16.33 -15.66
N VAL A 56 18.21 -14.99 -15.78
CA VAL A 56 19.25 -14.18 -15.15
C VAL A 56 18.58 -13.08 -14.32
N TYR A 57 18.59 -13.26 -13.01
CA TYR A 57 18.12 -12.23 -12.09
C TYR A 57 19.24 -11.20 -11.88
N GLU A 58 19.17 -10.07 -12.58
CA GLU A 58 19.98 -8.89 -12.24
C GLU A 58 19.21 -8.03 -11.22
N PRO A 59 19.67 -7.93 -9.96
CA PRO A 59 19.10 -7.00 -9.00
C PRO A 59 19.39 -5.57 -9.49
N ARG A 60 18.36 -4.92 -10.04
CA ARG A 60 18.39 -3.51 -10.44
C ARG A 60 17.54 -2.73 -9.44
N PRO A 61 18.09 -1.68 -8.81
CA PRO A 61 17.32 -0.86 -7.88
C PRO A 61 16.09 -0.27 -8.58
N LEU A 62 14.96 -0.22 -7.87
CA LEU A 62 13.66 0.21 -8.42
C LEU A 62 13.75 1.59 -9.10
N ILE A 63 14.59 2.47 -8.57
CA ILE A 63 14.81 3.84 -9.08
C ILE A 63 15.49 3.79 -10.45
N GLU A 64 16.49 2.93 -10.62
CA GLU A 64 17.23 2.76 -11.87
C GLU A 64 16.33 2.10 -12.93
N ASN A 65 15.49 1.15 -12.55
CA ASN A 65 14.46 0.58 -13.42
C ASN A 65 13.45 1.64 -13.92
N ILE A 66 12.97 2.52 -13.03
CA ILE A 66 12.06 3.61 -13.42
C ILE A 66 12.75 4.58 -14.39
N GLN A 67 14.01 4.95 -14.11
CA GLN A 67 14.79 5.82 -14.99
C GLN A 67 15.00 5.18 -16.36
N TRP A 68 15.39 3.91 -16.40
CA TRP A 68 15.60 3.17 -17.63
C TRP A 68 14.32 3.08 -18.46
N ALA A 69 13.19 2.77 -17.81
CA ALA A 69 11.90 2.70 -18.47
C ALA A 69 11.41 4.06 -19.00
N LEU A 70 11.76 5.15 -18.31
CA LEU A 70 11.48 6.52 -18.76
C LEU A 70 12.30 6.86 -20.01
N VAL A 71 13.58 6.45 -20.04
CA VAL A 71 14.48 6.62 -21.19
C VAL A 71 14.02 5.76 -22.38
N MET A 72 13.57 4.52 -22.13
CA MET A 72 13.07 3.60 -23.16
C MET A 72 11.61 3.88 -23.57
N ASN A 73 10.95 4.84 -22.92
CA ASN A 73 9.54 5.20 -23.10
C ASN A 73 8.60 3.98 -22.96
N ASP A 74 8.94 3.04 -22.08
CA ASP A 74 8.15 1.85 -21.83
C ASP A 74 7.01 2.17 -20.86
N ARG A 75 5.90 2.62 -21.43
CA ARG A 75 4.68 2.95 -20.70
C ARG A 75 4.12 1.77 -19.90
N ALA A 76 4.33 0.53 -20.36
CA ALA A 76 3.79 -0.65 -19.69
C ALA A 76 4.52 -0.91 -18.38
N LEU A 77 5.85 -0.86 -18.42
CA LEU A 77 6.69 -1.03 -17.25
C LEU A 77 6.47 0.10 -16.23
N LEU A 78 6.31 1.34 -16.69
CA LEU A 78 5.98 2.47 -15.80
C LEU A 78 4.66 2.27 -15.05
N ILE A 79 3.62 1.82 -15.74
CA ILE A 79 2.29 1.59 -15.15
C ILE A 79 2.33 0.44 -14.13
N ALA A 80 3.00 -0.66 -14.47
CA ALA A 80 3.16 -1.80 -13.57
C ALA A 80 3.96 -1.42 -12.31
N GLN A 81 5.08 -0.71 -12.49
CA GLN A 81 5.93 -0.25 -11.40
C GLN A 81 5.21 0.74 -10.49
N PHE A 82 4.39 1.62 -11.05
CA PHE A 82 3.53 2.50 -10.26
C PHE A 82 2.55 1.70 -9.41
N GLY A 83 1.85 0.71 -9.99
CA GLY A 83 0.97 -0.19 -9.25
C GLY A 83 1.70 -0.92 -8.12
N LEU A 84 2.92 -1.39 -8.37
CA LEU A 84 3.77 -2.07 -7.38
C LEU A 84 4.14 -1.13 -6.23
N VAL A 85 4.60 0.09 -6.52
CA VAL A 85 4.96 1.09 -5.50
C VAL A 85 3.75 1.41 -4.62
N VAL A 86 2.57 1.61 -5.22
CA VAL A 86 1.34 1.81 -4.45
C VAL A 86 1.03 0.59 -3.59
N LEU A 87 1.16 -0.63 -4.14
CA LEU A 87 0.86 -1.87 -3.42
C LEU A 87 1.75 -2.07 -2.19
N VAL A 88 3.04 -1.80 -2.35
CA VAL A 88 4.06 -1.92 -1.31
C VAL A 88 3.96 -0.79 -0.27
N CYS A 89 3.39 0.37 -0.64
CA CYS A 89 3.14 1.48 0.28
C CYS A 89 1.87 1.29 1.13
N LEU A 90 0.90 0.48 0.72
CA LEU A 90 -0.35 0.23 1.47
C LEU A 90 -0.15 -0.19 2.94
N PRO A 91 0.82 -1.07 3.29
CA PRO A 91 1.16 -1.34 4.69
C PRO A 91 1.50 -0.10 5.52
N LEU A 92 2.19 0.89 4.94
CA LEU A 92 2.52 2.15 5.62
C LEU A 92 1.26 2.97 5.88
N VAL A 93 0.41 3.11 4.87
CA VAL A 93 -0.88 3.83 4.98
C VAL A 93 -1.76 3.18 6.05
N ARG A 94 -1.81 1.84 6.08
CA ARG A 94 -2.55 1.07 7.09
C ARG A 94 -2.08 1.42 8.50
N VAL A 95 -0.78 1.30 8.76
CA VAL A 95 -0.23 1.54 10.09
C VAL A 95 -0.44 3.01 10.49
N LEU A 96 -0.24 3.95 9.56
CA LEU A 96 -0.48 5.37 9.80
C LEU A 96 -1.94 5.67 10.18
N MET A 97 -2.92 5.11 9.45
CA MET A 97 -4.34 5.26 9.80
C MET A 97 -4.67 4.68 11.17
N THR A 98 -4.12 3.52 11.52
CA THR A 98 -4.31 2.93 12.85
C THR A 98 -3.65 3.75 13.96
N ALA A 99 -2.47 4.33 13.71
CA ALA A 99 -1.81 5.22 14.67
C ALA A 99 -2.63 6.49 14.92
N ILE A 100 -3.18 7.11 13.87
CA ILE A 100 -4.06 8.28 13.97
C ILE A 100 -5.34 7.95 14.77
N LEU A 101 -5.92 6.77 14.54
CA LEU A 101 -7.09 6.30 15.27
C LEU A 101 -6.80 6.21 16.79
N PHE A 102 -5.70 5.57 17.19
CA PHE A 102 -5.32 5.46 18.60
C PHE A 102 -5.01 6.82 19.23
N LEU A 103 -4.38 7.71 18.47
CA LEU A 103 -4.10 9.07 18.93
C LEU A 103 -5.40 9.84 19.19
N LYS A 104 -6.41 9.70 18.32
CA LYS A 104 -7.73 10.31 18.47
C LYS A 104 -8.52 9.69 19.63
N GLN A 105 -8.38 8.38 19.87
CA GLN A 105 -8.98 7.68 21.02
C GLN A 105 -8.26 7.96 22.36
N LYS A 106 -7.19 8.78 22.37
CA LYS A 106 -6.35 9.07 23.54
C LYS A 106 -5.70 7.83 24.18
N ASP A 107 -5.68 6.71 23.48
CA ASP A 107 -4.95 5.52 23.92
C ASP A 107 -3.47 5.69 23.56
N LYS A 108 -2.72 6.26 24.51
CA LYS A 108 -1.29 6.54 24.35
C LYS A 108 -0.46 5.27 24.23
N GLY A 109 -0.90 4.15 24.81
CA GLY A 109 -0.15 2.89 24.79
C GLY A 109 -0.14 2.29 23.38
N LEU A 110 -1.33 2.14 22.80
CA LEU A 110 -1.49 1.60 21.45
C LEU A 110 -0.94 2.55 20.38
N ALA A 111 -1.05 3.86 20.58
CA ALA A 111 -0.48 4.85 19.67
C ALA A 111 1.06 4.76 19.60
N ILE A 112 1.74 4.60 20.74
CA ILE A 112 3.22 4.45 20.77
C ILE A 112 3.65 3.16 20.06
N MET A 113 2.95 2.05 20.28
CA MET A 113 3.25 0.78 19.60
C MET A 113 3.05 0.88 18.10
N ALA A 114 1.95 1.47 17.64
CA ALA A 114 1.69 1.68 16.21
C ALA A 114 2.76 2.58 15.57
N LEU A 115 3.20 3.62 16.27
CA LEU A 115 4.26 4.50 15.80
C LEU A 115 5.63 3.80 15.77
N ALA A 116 5.93 2.95 16.75
CA ALA A 116 7.15 2.14 16.75
C ALA A 116 7.18 1.17 15.55
N VAL A 117 6.06 0.49 15.26
CA VAL A 117 5.92 -0.38 14.08
C VAL A 117 6.05 0.44 12.80
N PHE A 118 5.46 1.63 12.74
CA PHE A 118 5.58 2.52 11.59
C PHE A 118 7.05 2.90 11.34
N VAL A 119 7.78 3.29 12.38
CA VAL A 119 9.22 3.60 12.29
C VAL A 119 10.02 2.37 11.86
N ALA A 120 9.71 1.19 12.39
CA ALA A 120 10.38 -0.05 11.97
C ALA A 120 10.09 -0.39 10.51
N LEU A 121 8.86 -0.18 10.02
CA LEU A 121 8.49 -0.39 8.62
C LEU A 121 9.20 0.61 7.70
N VAL A 122 9.18 1.90 8.03
CA VAL A 122 9.89 2.94 7.26
C VAL A 122 11.38 2.65 7.27
N GLY A 123 11.97 2.32 8.42
CA GLY A 123 13.37 1.93 8.55
C GLY A 123 13.72 0.71 7.70
N SER A 124 12.89 -0.34 7.74
CA SER A 124 13.04 -1.54 6.90
C SER A 124 12.94 -1.19 5.41
N PHE A 125 12.07 -0.26 5.04
CA PHE A 125 11.96 0.19 3.65
C PHE A 125 13.19 0.96 3.20
N LEU A 126 13.68 1.89 4.02
CA LEU A 126 14.89 2.67 3.72
C LEU A 126 16.15 1.80 3.68
N LEU A 127 16.27 0.82 4.59
CA LEU A 127 17.40 -0.13 4.63
C LEU A 127 17.29 -1.25 3.58
N GLY A 128 16.07 -1.62 3.20
CA GLY A 128 15.78 -2.75 2.31
C GLY A 128 15.61 -2.41 0.83
N ILE A 129 15.50 -1.13 0.45
CA ILE A 129 15.50 -0.69 -0.95
C ILE A 129 16.90 -0.83 -1.62
N GLU A 130 17.94 -1.22 -0.87
CA GLU A 130 19.30 -1.46 -1.38
C GLU A 130 19.67 -2.93 -1.66
N LEU A 131 18.71 -3.85 -1.86
CA LEU A 131 19.02 -5.25 -2.25
C LEU A 131 18.41 -5.64 -3.60
#